data_AF-A0A7V3PRH6-F1
#
_entry.id   AF-A0A7V3PRH6-F1
#
_cell.length_a   1.000
_cell.length_b   1.000
_cell.length_c   1.000
_cell.angle_alpha   90.00
_cell.angle_beta   90.00
_cell.angle_gamma   90.00
#
_symmetry.space_group_name_H-M   'P 1'
#
loop_
_entity.id
_entity.type
_entity.pdbx_description
1 polymer ?
#
loop_
_entity_poly.entity_id
_entity_poly.type
_entity_poly.pdbx_seq_one_letter_code
_entity_poly.pdbx_strand_id
1 'polypeptide(L)'
;MFVRPPGPRRPLWFSPHRKPCPKAPSVGSFHAPDLPTVAHSASKEVTLVTRMDDVTTRPNPDTAAGLCEAHRRQLEEGSGLAPEVIAERGYRSVDRAELRRLGFAPSQLRPGLLLPLWAPDGSQPLCVLRPYNPRLDAEGKPLKYEIPKGQPMRLDCPPRCQPKLKDPSLPLWITEGQKKADALASHGLCAVALLGVWNFKGRNSLGGTVLLADWDYIALDGRAVHLVFDSDVLEKPSVRQALDRLAEHLQRKKAHVSIVYLPSPNGQKVGVDDYLLTHSVGDLLALASAPQPQPQAAKPIVELLDEPPPALTRPLQLIGGHAYAAAWLWCKETRTERWNEKTGKVEALDPPVVATARRLFVVRDDGEVFGEGADHDWAELGLDVNIPNPPRDSKLWAAQGVKAYRAGYRPDAKGAFARLVAL
;
A
#
# COMPACT_ATOMS: atom_id res chain seq x y z
N MET A 1 13.20 38.97 -48.68
CA MET A 1 12.85 39.69 -47.43
C MET A 1 11.67 38.98 -46.81
N PHE A 2 11.90 38.18 -45.77
CA PHE A 2 10.83 37.58 -44.98
C PHE A 2 11.16 37.77 -43.50
N VAL A 3 10.19 38.32 -42.78
CA VAL A 3 10.26 38.89 -41.45
C VAL A 3 10.12 37.78 -40.39
N ARG A 4 10.96 37.82 -39.35
CA ARG A 4 10.96 36.90 -38.20
C ARG A 4 9.70 37.04 -37.33
N PRO A 5 9.17 35.95 -36.74
CA PRO A 5 8.15 36.02 -35.69
C PRO A 5 8.77 36.29 -34.29
N PRO A 6 7.99 36.85 -33.34
CA PRO A 6 8.47 37.30 -32.03
C PRO A 6 8.57 36.17 -30.99
N GLY A 7 9.53 36.31 -30.07
CA GLY A 7 9.84 35.34 -29.01
C GLY A 7 8.89 35.36 -27.80
N PRO A 8 9.05 34.39 -26.87
CA PRO A 8 8.09 34.12 -25.79
C PRO A 8 8.20 35.10 -24.62
N ARG A 9 7.03 35.50 -24.08
CA ARG A 9 6.87 36.33 -22.88
C ARG A 9 7.07 35.50 -21.60
N ARG A 10 7.75 36.09 -20.61
CA ARG A 10 7.97 35.55 -19.26
C ARG A 10 6.69 35.64 -18.40
N PRO A 11 6.40 34.68 -17.49
CA PRO A 11 5.38 34.85 -16.46
C PRO A 11 5.94 35.55 -15.21
N LEU A 12 5.18 36.52 -14.71
CA LEU A 12 5.35 37.20 -13.42
C LEU A 12 4.90 36.29 -12.27
N TRP A 13 5.76 36.14 -11.27
CA TRP A 13 5.48 35.43 -10.03
C TRP A 13 4.78 36.35 -9.02
N PHE A 14 3.62 35.94 -8.52
CA PHE A 14 2.96 36.54 -7.36
C PHE A 14 3.39 35.80 -6.08
N SER A 15 3.85 36.57 -5.09
CA SER A 15 4.28 36.10 -3.78
C SER A 15 3.28 36.56 -2.72
N PRO A 16 2.74 35.70 -1.83
CA PRO A 16 1.95 36.16 -0.69
C PRO A 16 2.81 36.26 0.58
N HIS A 17 2.96 37.49 1.06
CA HIS A 17 3.50 37.84 2.36
C HIS A 17 2.59 37.31 3.50
N ARG A 18 3.19 36.58 4.45
CA ARG A 18 2.61 36.33 5.77
C ARG A 18 2.82 37.56 6.67
N LYS A 19 1.74 38.09 7.25
CA LYS A 19 1.78 38.94 8.46
C LYS A 19 1.22 38.15 9.66
N PRO A 20 1.78 38.30 10.88
CA PRO A 20 1.32 37.62 12.09
C PRO A 20 0.25 38.44 12.83
N CYS A 21 -0.61 37.76 13.59
CA CYS A 21 -1.58 38.36 14.53
C CYS A 21 -1.63 37.54 15.83
N PRO A 22 -2.12 38.09 16.96
CA PRO A 22 -1.38 38.14 18.23
C PRO A 22 -1.97 37.26 19.35
N LYS A 23 -1.19 37.13 20.44
CA LYS A 23 -1.55 36.46 21.71
C LYS A 23 -2.43 37.35 22.61
N ALA A 24 -3.35 36.71 23.35
CA ALA A 24 -3.67 36.87 24.80
C ALA A 24 -5.13 36.43 25.09
N PRO A 25 -5.59 36.18 26.34
CA PRO A 25 -4.89 36.05 27.63
C PRO A 25 -5.26 34.77 28.43
N SER A 26 -4.63 34.64 29.59
CA SER A 26 -4.82 33.65 30.67
C SER A 26 -6.09 33.83 31.50
N VAL A 27 -6.74 32.71 31.84
CA VAL A 27 -7.72 32.52 32.94
C VAL A 27 -7.52 31.05 33.34
N GLY A 28 -7.33 30.60 34.58
CA GLY A 28 -7.91 30.94 35.86
C GLY A 28 -8.13 29.58 36.57
N SER A 29 -7.46 29.36 37.69
CA SER A 29 -7.48 28.16 38.51
C SER A 29 -8.84 27.88 39.14
N PHE A 30 -9.31 26.63 39.13
CA PHE A 30 -10.33 26.13 40.06
C PHE A 30 -9.99 24.71 40.53
N HIS A 31 -10.20 24.49 41.83
CA HIS A 31 -9.86 23.30 42.60
C HIS A 31 -11.13 22.49 42.94
N ALA A 32 -10.93 21.16 43.06
CA ALA A 32 -11.66 20.15 43.86
C ALA A 32 -13.01 19.60 43.34
N PRO A 33 -13.47 18.39 43.75
CA PRO A 33 -12.92 17.48 44.79
C PRO A 33 -12.75 15.99 44.40
N ASP A 34 -12.12 15.25 45.31
CA ASP A 34 -11.91 13.79 45.35
C ASP A 34 -13.19 12.97 45.69
N LEU A 35 -13.07 11.65 45.39
CA LEU A 35 -13.75 10.44 45.94
C LEU A 35 -14.66 9.68 44.95
N PRO A 36 -14.85 8.35 45.12
CA PRO A 36 -13.85 7.28 45.04
C PRO A 36 -14.34 6.18 44.05
N THR A 37 -13.60 5.06 43.96
CA THR A 37 -14.09 3.66 44.05
C THR A 37 -13.62 2.69 42.94
N VAL A 38 -13.26 1.52 43.45
CA VAL A 38 -13.22 0.15 42.90
C VAL A 38 -11.98 -0.29 42.12
N ALA A 39 -11.18 -1.05 42.85
CA ALA A 39 -10.12 -1.92 42.37
C ALA A 39 -10.70 -3.16 41.66
N HIS A 40 -10.18 -3.48 40.47
CA HIS A 40 -10.15 -4.85 39.94
C HIS A 40 -8.77 -5.18 39.39
N SER A 41 -8.02 -5.90 40.22
CA SER A 41 -7.05 -6.97 39.90
C SER A 41 -6.46 -6.99 38.49
N ALA A 42 -5.30 -6.33 38.31
CA ALA A 42 -4.37 -6.63 37.24
C ALA A 42 -3.28 -7.59 37.75
N SER A 43 -3.23 -8.77 37.13
CA SER A 43 -2.22 -9.81 37.38
C SER A 43 -0.82 -9.27 37.08
N LYS A 44 0.04 -9.23 38.10
CA LYS A 44 1.46 -8.90 37.99
C LYS A 44 2.22 -10.08 37.39
N GLU A 45 2.76 -9.93 36.20
CA GLU A 45 3.98 -10.64 35.80
C GLU A 45 5.18 -9.72 36.02
N VAL A 46 6.02 -10.14 36.96
CA VAL A 46 7.23 -9.45 37.40
C VAL A 46 8.30 -9.66 36.35
N THR A 47 8.59 -8.65 35.53
CA THR A 47 9.82 -8.63 34.75
C THR A 47 10.97 -8.24 35.68
N LEU A 48 11.78 -9.22 36.05
CA LEU A 48 13.06 -9.03 36.73
C LEU A 48 13.98 -8.18 35.84
N VAL A 49 14.08 -6.88 36.16
CA VAL A 49 15.15 -6.02 35.67
C VAL A 49 16.38 -6.32 36.52
N THR A 50 17.18 -7.28 36.11
CA THR A 50 18.50 -7.48 36.70
C THR A 50 19.41 -6.35 36.23
N ARG A 51 19.82 -5.48 37.16
CA ARG A 51 20.94 -4.57 36.97
C ARG A 51 22.20 -5.42 36.78
N MET A 52 22.77 -5.42 35.57
CA MET A 52 24.15 -5.84 35.35
C MET A 52 25.03 -4.59 35.52
N ASP A 53 25.46 -4.38 36.76
CA ASP A 53 26.60 -3.51 37.04
C ASP A 53 27.89 -4.28 36.71
N ASP A 54 28.74 -3.61 35.93
CA ASP A 54 30.19 -3.70 35.89
C ASP A 54 30.85 -5.08 35.64
N VAL A 55 31.00 -5.44 34.35
CA VAL A 55 32.15 -6.23 33.88
C VAL A 55 32.77 -5.53 32.68
N THR A 56 34.01 -5.11 32.89
CA THR A 56 34.92 -4.48 31.94
C THR A 56 35.12 -5.35 30.69
N THR A 57 34.53 -4.94 29.56
CA THR A 57 34.87 -5.47 28.23
C THR A 57 35.80 -4.50 27.51
N ARG A 58 37.11 -4.61 27.79
CA ARG A 58 38.12 -4.13 26.84
C ARG A 58 38.17 -5.16 25.70
N PRO A 59 38.10 -4.74 24.42
CA PRO A 59 38.22 -5.68 23.32
C PRO A 59 39.61 -6.33 23.31
N ASN A 60 39.65 -7.66 23.29
CA ASN A 60 40.84 -8.46 23.13
C ASN A 60 41.37 -8.30 21.68
N PRO A 61 42.63 -7.90 21.44
CA PRO A 61 43.08 -7.50 20.11
C PRO A 61 43.35 -8.64 19.09
N ASP A 62 43.10 -9.91 19.41
CA ASP A 62 43.50 -11.05 18.56
C ASP A 62 42.36 -11.98 18.09
N THR A 63 41.25 -11.44 17.59
CA THR A 63 40.34 -12.22 16.71
C THR A 63 39.82 -11.35 15.57
N ALA A 64 40.10 -11.75 14.32
CA ALA A 64 39.58 -11.17 13.06
C ALA A 64 39.09 -9.72 13.18
N ALA A 65 40.04 -8.78 13.06
CA ALA A 65 39.89 -7.35 13.32
C ALA A 65 38.50 -6.79 12.93
N GLY A 66 37.66 -6.52 13.94
CA GLY A 66 36.52 -5.62 13.82
C GLY A 66 35.16 -6.12 14.30
N LEU A 67 34.90 -7.42 14.45
CA LEU A 67 33.58 -7.93 14.90
C LEU A 67 33.56 -8.32 16.38
N CYS A 68 32.60 -7.80 17.14
CA CYS A 68 32.32 -8.30 18.49
C CYS A 68 31.58 -9.65 18.44
N GLU A 69 31.68 -10.43 19.52
CA GLU A 69 31.12 -11.79 19.60
C GLU A 69 29.60 -11.84 19.32
N ALA A 70 28.84 -10.88 19.86
CA ALA A 70 27.40 -10.81 19.64
C ALA A 70 27.04 -10.64 18.14
N HIS A 71 27.78 -9.81 17.41
CA HIS A 71 27.57 -9.67 15.97
C HIS A 71 28.03 -10.90 15.18
N ARG A 72 29.12 -11.53 15.60
CA ARG A 72 29.59 -12.78 14.98
C ARG A 72 28.51 -13.86 15.07
N ARG A 73 27.98 -14.13 16.28
CA ARG A 73 26.87 -15.09 16.47
C ARG A 73 25.63 -14.72 15.67
N GLN A 74 25.29 -13.43 15.61
CA GLN A 74 24.17 -12.96 14.80
C GLN A 74 24.32 -13.26 13.29
N LEU A 75 25.54 -13.28 12.77
CA LEU A 75 25.82 -13.56 11.36
C LEU A 75 25.90 -15.07 11.11
N GLU A 76 26.70 -15.77 11.91
CA GLU A 76 26.96 -17.22 11.76
C GLU A 76 25.75 -18.05 12.18
N GLU A 77 25.30 -17.94 13.43
CA GLU A 77 24.22 -18.76 13.97
C GLU A 77 22.85 -18.21 13.56
N GLY A 78 22.70 -16.89 13.62
CA GLY A 78 21.41 -16.23 13.40
C GLY A 78 20.98 -16.12 11.93
N SER A 79 21.91 -16.20 10.98
CA SER A 79 21.61 -16.13 9.55
C SER A 79 22.37 -17.15 8.70
N GLY A 80 23.17 -18.04 9.30
CA GLY A 80 23.82 -19.12 8.57
C GLY A 80 24.94 -18.68 7.63
N LEU A 81 25.56 -17.51 7.86
CA LEU A 81 26.63 -17.02 6.97
C LEU A 81 27.91 -17.78 7.23
N ALA A 82 28.55 -18.26 6.15
CA ALA A 82 29.85 -18.92 6.23
C ALA A 82 30.94 -17.91 6.67
N PRO A 83 31.90 -18.30 7.53
CA PRO A 83 32.94 -17.39 8.03
C PRO A 83 33.71 -16.67 6.92
N GLU A 84 33.98 -17.36 5.82
CA GLU A 84 34.65 -16.79 4.64
C GLU A 84 33.79 -15.72 3.93
N VAL A 85 32.46 -15.85 3.88
CA VAL A 85 31.57 -14.82 3.32
C VAL A 85 31.57 -13.59 4.23
N ILE A 86 31.55 -13.80 5.55
CA ILE A 86 31.60 -12.72 6.54
C ILE A 86 32.89 -11.92 6.37
N ALA A 87 34.02 -12.62 6.24
CA ALA A 87 35.33 -12.02 6.06
C ALA A 87 35.44 -11.27 4.73
N GLU A 88 35.05 -11.88 3.61
CA GLU A 88 35.07 -11.26 2.27
C GLU A 88 34.22 -9.99 2.19
N ARG A 89 33.03 -10.02 2.81
CA ARG A 89 32.15 -8.85 2.86
C ARG A 89 32.78 -7.70 3.63
N GLY A 90 33.51 -8.00 4.70
CA GLY A 90 34.09 -6.99 5.60
C GLY A 90 33.11 -6.49 6.66
N TYR A 91 32.24 -7.36 7.19
CA TYR A 91 31.39 -7.04 8.33
C TYR A 91 32.24 -6.54 9.52
N ARG A 92 31.80 -5.49 10.21
CA ARG A 92 32.51 -4.94 11.37
C ARG A 92 31.57 -4.29 12.38
N SER A 93 31.92 -4.37 13.66
CA SER A 93 31.34 -3.54 14.73
C SER A 93 31.96 -2.16 14.69
N VAL A 94 31.14 -1.12 14.65
CA VAL A 94 31.61 0.27 14.51
C VAL A 94 31.09 1.17 15.63
N ASP A 95 31.89 2.19 15.95
CA ASP A 95 31.55 3.22 16.92
C ASP A 95 31.04 4.51 16.24
N ARG A 96 30.74 5.54 17.05
CA ARG A 96 30.24 6.83 16.54
C ARG A 96 31.29 7.61 15.75
N ALA A 97 32.57 7.46 16.09
CA ALA A 97 33.66 8.21 15.46
C ALA A 97 33.91 7.68 14.05
N GLU A 98 33.89 6.37 13.88
CA GLU A 98 34.00 5.70 12.59
C GLU A 98 32.80 6.00 11.68
N LEU A 99 31.58 5.91 12.21
CA LEU A 99 30.37 6.28 11.45
C LEU A 99 30.42 7.73 10.93
N ARG A 100 30.96 8.66 11.71
CA ARG A 100 31.16 10.04 11.27
C ARG A 100 32.14 10.13 10.10
N ARG A 101 33.24 9.38 10.13
CA ARG A 101 34.21 9.31 9.01
C ARG A 101 33.60 8.69 7.76
N LEU A 102 32.67 7.76 7.92
CA LEU A 102 31.92 7.11 6.84
C LEU A 102 30.76 7.97 6.30
N GLY A 103 30.59 9.20 6.78
CA GLY A 103 29.60 10.15 6.25
C GLY A 103 28.18 9.98 6.77
N PHE A 104 27.96 9.19 7.82
CA PHE A 104 26.65 9.11 8.48
C PHE A 104 26.29 10.46 9.12
N ALA A 105 25.04 10.88 8.97
CA ALA A 105 24.57 12.15 9.53
C ALA A 105 24.59 12.11 11.08
N PRO A 106 24.64 13.27 11.78
CA PRO A 106 24.69 13.31 13.24
C PRO A 106 23.59 12.50 13.94
N SER A 107 22.38 12.46 13.37
CA SER A 107 21.27 11.66 13.89
C SER A 107 21.51 10.15 13.78
N GLN A 108 22.32 9.70 12.82
CA GLN A 108 22.60 8.30 12.51
C GLN A 108 23.82 7.74 13.26
N LEU A 109 24.55 8.56 14.02
CA LEU A 109 25.78 8.16 14.74
C LEU A 109 25.47 7.28 15.96
N ARG A 110 25.03 6.04 15.69
CA ARG A 110 24.67 5.03 16.67
C ARG A 110 25.52 3.78 16.44
N PRO A 111 26.33 3.35 17.41
CA PRO A 111 27.16 2.16 17.26
C PRO A 111 26.31 0.94 16.85
N GLY A 112 26.94 0.01 16.15
CA GLY A 112 26.26 -1.18 15.66
C GLY A 112 27.09 -1.98 14.67
N LEU A 113 26.41 -2.86 13.94
CA LEU A 113 26.99 -3.67 12.89
C LEU A 113 27.01 -2.88 11.58
N LEU A 114 28.18 -2.75 10.97
CA LEU A 114 28.35 -2.19 9.64
C LEU A 114 28.48 -3.30 8.61
N LEU A 115 27.74 -3.14 7.52
CA LEU A 115 27.73 -3.99 6.36
C LEU A 115 28.23 -3.17 5.17
N PRO A 116 29.44 -3.43 4.65
CA PRO A 116 29.85 -2.89 3.36
C PRO A 116 28.85 -3.22 2.26
N LEU A 117 28.46 -2.23 1.47
CA LEU A 117 27.69 -2.47 0.26
C LEU A 117 28.66 -2.56 -0.89
N TRP A 118 28.72 -3.73 -1.52
CA TRP A 118 29.50 -3.97 -2.72
C TRP A 118 28.56 -3.99 -3.91
N ALA A 119 28.81 -3.15 -4.89
CA ALA A 119 27.98 -3.05 -6.07
C ALA A 119 28.36 -4.10 -7.14
N PRO A 120 27.48 -4.39 -8.11
CA PRO A 120 27.76 -5.32 -9.22
C PRO A 120 29.01 -5.00 -10.05
N ASP A 121 29.43 -3.74 -10.08
CA ASP A 121 30.65 -3.28 -10.76
C ASP A 121 31.94 -3.53 -9.97
N GLY A 122 31.84 -4.10 -8.77
CA GLY A 122 32.95 -4.34 -7.84
C GLY A 122 33.35 -3.14 -6.99
N SER A 123 32.73 -1.98 -7.19
CA SER A 123 32.93 -0.84 -6.31
C SER A 123 32.26 -1.05 -4.94
N GLN A 124 32.76 -0.35 -3.92
CA GLN A 124 32.14 -0.31 -2.60
C GLN A 124 31.60 1.11 -2.33
N PRO A 125 30.47 1.50 -2.95
CA PRO A 125 30.03 2.89 -2.94
C PRO A 125 29.42 3.31 -1.60
N LEU A 126 28.95 2.35 -0.80
CA LEU A 126 28.16 2.60 0.41
C LEU A 126 28.50 1.63 1.54
N CYS A 127 28.03 1.96 2.73
CA CYS A 127 27.92 1.05 3.85
C CYS A 127 26.51 1.16 4.44
N VAL A 128 25.99 0.05 4.94
CA VAL A 128 24.71 -0.02 5.66
C VAL A 128 25.03 -0.25 7.14
N LEU A 129 24.37 0.51 8.00
CA LEU A 129 24.45 0.38 9.45
C LEU A 129 23.21 -0.33 9.97
N ARG A 130 23.42 -1.36 10.79
CA ARG A 130 22.42 -1.92 11.71
C ARG A 130 22.78 -1.50 13.13
N PRO A 131 22.17 -0.42 13.67
CA PRO A 131 22.50 0.08 15.01
C PRO A 131 22.00 -0.87 16.10
N TYR A 132 22.68 -0.89 17.26
CA TYR A 132 22.17 -1.62 18.43
C TYR A 132 20.80 -1.09 18.87
N ASN A 133 20.69 0.24 18.91
CA ASN A 133 19.48 0.96 19.32
C ASN A 133 18.94 1.74 18.11
N PRO A 134 18.09 1.14 17.27
CA PRO A 134 17.57 1.79 16.07
C PRO A 134 16.78 3.05 16.39
N ARG A 135 16.79 3.99 15.44
CA ARG A 135 15.88 5.12 15.46
C ARG A 135 14.48 4.67 15.08
N LEU A 136 13.48 5.46 15.43
CA LEU A 136 12.12 5.24 14.95
C LEU A 136 11.86 6.13 13.73
N ASP A 137 11.06 5.64 12.79
CA ASP A 137 10.49 6.43 11.69
C ASP A 137 9.32 7.31 12.19
N ALA A 138 8.66 8.01 11.26
CA ALA A 138 7.55 8.91 11.58
C ALA A 138 6.32 8.14 12.14
N GLU A 139 6.20 6.86 11.80
CA GLU A 139 5.17 5.94 12.22
C GLU A 139 5.55 5.18 13.51
N GLY A 140 6.68 5.50 14.11
CA GLY A 140 7.16 4.88 15.35
C GLY A 140 7.80 3.50 15.16
N LYS A 141 8.07 3.06 13.93
CA LYS A 141 8.70 1.77 13.65
C LYS A 141 10.23 1.87 13.66
N PRO A 142 10.93 0.85 14.19
CA PRO A 142 12.40 0.83 14.17
C PRO A 142 13.00 0.80 12.75
N LEU A 143 13.89 1.76 12.48
CA LEU A 143 14.80 1.78 11.33
C LEU A 143 15.95 0.80 11.59
N LYS A 144 15.70 -0.48 11.28
CA LYS A 144 16.64 -1.59 11.51
C LYS A 144 17.93 -1.47 10.71
N TYR A 145 17.87 -0.85 9.53
CA TYR A 145 19.01 -0.64 8.64
C TYR A 145 19.02 0.81 8.14
N GLU A 146 20.19 1.40 8.07
CA GLU A 146 20.39 2.79 7.65
C GLU A 146 21.57 2.91 6.69
N ILE A 147 21.46 3.80 5.71
CA ILE A 147 22.57 4.24 4.84
C ILE A 147 22.92 5.70 5.16
N PRO A 148 24.13 6.19 4.81
CA PRO A 148 24.44 7.60 4.91
C PRO A 148 23.43 8.45 4.14
N LYS A 149 22.94 9.52 4.76
CA LYS A 149 21.90 10.38 4.18
C LYS A 149 22.34 10.99 2.85
N GLY A 150 21.45 10.95 1.85
CA GLY A 150 21.64 11.62 0.56
C GLY A 150 22.42 10.81 -0.46
N GLN A 151 22.81 9.58 -0.13
CA GLN A 151 23.53 8.71 -1.06
C GLN A 151 22.61 8.10 -2.12
N PRO A 152 23.08 7.95 -3.38
CA PRO A 152 22.31 7.31 -4.44
C PRO A 152 22.14 5.82 -4.17
N MET A 153 21.00 5.26 -4.57
CA MET A 153 20.75 3.82 -4.45
C MET A 153 21.63 2.99 -5.38
N ARG A 154 22.05 1.84 -4.86
CA ARG A 154 22.84 0.82 -5.56
C ARG A 154 22.30 -0.56 -5.24
N LEU A 155 22.41 -1.48 -6.19
CA LEU A 155 22.26 -2.91 -5.91
C LEU A 155 23.43 -3.38 -5.06
N ASP A 156 23.19 -4.36 -4.22
CA ASP A 156 24.22 -5.02 -3.43
C ASP A 156 24.51 -6.41 -4.01
N CYS A 157 25.78 -6.80 -4.02
CA CYS A 157 26.27 -8.10 -4.48
C CYS A 157 27.33 -8.61 -3.49
N PRO A 158 27.19 -9.82 -2.93
CA PRO A 158 28.27 -10.47 -2.20
C PRO A 158 29.54 -10.50 -3.07
N PRO A 159 30.75 -10.18 -2.54
CA PRO A 159 31.97 -10.08 -3.34
C PRO A 159 32.24 -11.31 -4.21
N ARG A 160 32.11 -12.52 -3.64
CA ARG A 160 32.25 -13.79 -4.37
C ARG A 160 31.25 -14.02 -5.50
N CYS A 161 30.12 -13.31 -5.51
CA CYS A 161 29.13 -13.41 -6.58
C CYS A 161 29.45 -12.50 -7.77
N GLN A 162 30.26 -11.44 -7.58
CA GLN A 162 30.53 -10.45 -8.64
C GLN A 162 31.12 -11.06 -9.92
N PRO A 163 32.13 -11.97 -9.86
CA PRO A 163 32.65 -12.59 -11.07
C PRO A 163 31.60 -13.43 -11.82
N LYS A 164 30.63 -13.99 -11.09
CA LYS A 164 29.53 -14.83 -11.61
C LYS A 164 28.40 -14.01 -12.27
N LEU A 165 28.38 -12.69 -12.11
CA LEU A 165 27.33 -11.84 -12.70
C LEU A 165 27.41 -11.77 -14.23
N LYS A 166 28.60 -11.97 -14.80
CA LYS A 166 28.85 -11.94 -16.25
C LYS A 166 28.49 -13.24 -16.95
N ASP A 167 28.26 -14.32 -16.20
CA ASP A 167 27.95 -15.65 -16.73
C ASP A 167 26.43 -15.93 -16.62
N PRO A 168 25.67 -15.88 -17.72
CA PRO A 168 24.23 -16.14 -17.72
C PRO A 168 23.88 -17.62 -17.55
N SER A 169 24.84 -18.55 -17.61
CA SER A 169 24.60 -19.98 -17.38
C SER A 169 24.38 -20.29 -15.90
N LEU A 170 24.87 -19.43 -15.00
CA LEU A 170 24.70 -19.56 -13.56
C LEU A 170 23.40 -18.87 -13.11
N PRO A 171 22.46 -19.59 -12.45
CA PRO A 171 21.24 -18.97 -11.94
C PRO A 171 21.52 -17.80 -11.00
N LEU A 172 20.79 -16.70 -11.16
CA LEU A 172 20.87 -15.53 -10.29
C LEU A 172 19.74 -15.54 -9.27
N TRP A 173 20.08 -15.32 -8.00
CA TRP A 173 19.14 -15.15 -6.91
C TRP A 173 19.04 -13.68 -6.52
N ILE A 174 17.82 -13.17 -6.37
CA ILE A 174 17.58 -11.78 -5.98
C ILE A 174 16.71 -11.77 -4.74
N THR A 175 17.17 -11.11 -3.69
CA THR A 175 16.47 -11.06 -2.39
C THR A 175 16.46 -9.65 -1.78
N GLU A 176 15.74 -9.47 -0.68
CA GLU A 176 15.74 -8.24 0.12
C GLU A 176 16.68 -8.38 1.32
N GLY A 177 17.75 -7.57 1.32
CA GLY A 177 18.69 -7.45 2.43
C GLY A 177 20.00 -8.22 2.22
N GLN A 178 21.10 -7.58 2.62
CA GLN A 178 22.47 -8.06 2.37
C GLN A 178 22.76 -9.41 3.02
N LYS A 179 22.36 -9.59 4.29
CA LYS A 179 22.53 -10.86 5.01
C LYS A 179 21.90 -12.05 4.27
N LYS A 180 20.79 -11.84 3.58
CA LYS A 180 20.07 -12.88 2.84
C LYS A 180 20.81 -13.29 1.57
N ALA A 181 21.35 -12.32 0.84
CA ALA A 181 22.21 -12.59 -0.31
C ALA A 181 23.53 -13.25 0.13
N ASP A 182 24.08 -12.87 1.28
CA ASP A 182 25.28 -13.50 1.84
C ASP A 182 25.00 -14.93 2.33
N ALA A 183 23.82 -15.23 2.87
CA ALA A 183 23.39 -16.60 3.18
C ALA A 183 23.33 -17.44 1.89
N LEU A 184 22.66 -16.96 0.83
CA LEU A 184 22.65 -17.62 -0.47
C LEU A 184 24.08 -17.86 -1.02
N ALA A 185 24.96 -16.87 -0.89
CA ALA A 185 26.35 -16.95 -1.32
C ALA A 185 27.20 -17.93 -0.47
N SER A 186 26.82 -18.13 0.80
CA SER A 186 27.40 -19.16 1.69
C SER A 186 27.08 -20.56 1.19
N HIS A 187 25.92 -20.75 0.55
CA HIS A 187 25.54 -21.98 -0.14
C HIS A 187 26.04 -22.05 -1.60
N GLY A 188 26.98 -21.20 -2.00
CA GLY A 188 27.61 -21.22 -3.33
C GLY A 188 26.81 -20.59 -4.46
N LEU A 189 25.61 -20.06 -4.17
CA LEU A 189 24.72 -19.45 -5.16
C LEU A 189 25.22 -18.07 -5.61
N CYS A 190 24.86 -17.65 -6.82
CA CYS A 190 25.10 -16.29 -7.29
C CYS A 190 23.92 -15.41 -6.88
N ALA A 191 24.14 -14.42 -6.00
CA ALA A 191 23.07 -13.61 -5.43
C ALA A 191 23.32 -12.10 -5.56
N VAL A 192 22.24 -11.33 -5.57
CA VAL A 192 22.23 -9.88 -5.36
C VAL A 192 21.11 -9.50 -4.38
N ALA A 193 21.31 -8.44 -3.61
CA ALA A 193 20.35 -7.93 -2.66
C ALA A 193 19.85 -6.52 -3.03
N LEU A 194 18.57 -6.29 -2.76
CA LEU A 194 17.98 -4.97 -2.70
C LEU A 194 18.01 -4.47 -1.25
N LEU A 195 18.28 -3.18 -1.03
CA LEU A 195 18.19 -2.56 0.31
C LEU A 195 16.74 -2.23 0.74
N GLY A 196 15.77 -2.86 0.09
CA GLY A 196 14.35 -2.56 0.17
C GLY A 196 13.67 -3.00 -1.12
N VAL A 197 12.46 -3.51 -1.04
CA VAL A 197 11.78 -4.14 -2.20
C VAL A 197 11.64 -3.24 -3.44
N TRP A 198 11.62 -1.91 -3.27
CA TRP A 198 11.57 -0.94 -4.38
C TRP A 198 12.95 -0.41 -4.83
N ASN A 199 14.03 -0.74 -4.12
CA ASN A 199 15.38 -0.23 -4.34
C ASN A 199 16.12 -0.93 -5.50
N PHE A 200 15.35 -1.46 -6.47
CA PHE A 200 15.83 -1.75 -7.83
C PHE A 200 15.69 -0.54 -8.76
N LYS A 201 15.11 0.56 -8.24
CA LYS A 201 14.98 1.87 -8.86
C LYS A 201 15.71 2.93 -8.03
N GLY A 202 16.12 4.00 -8.69
CA GLY A 202 16.68 5.21 -8.09
C GLY A 202 15.98 6.47 -8.60
N ARG A 203 16.59 7.62 -8.29
CA ARG A 203 16.19 8.92 -8.84
C ARG A 203 17.29 9.46 -9.73
N ASN A 204 16.92 10.06 -10.86
CA ASN A 204 17.83 10.82 -11.70
C ASN A 204 18.09 12.23 -11.10
N SER A 205 18.95 13.02 -11.75
CA SER A 205 19.33 14.37 -11.29
C SER A 205 18.16 15.36 -11.23
N LEU A 206 17.07 15.10 -11.94
CA LEU A 206 15.84 15.90 -11.93
C LEU A 206 14.74 15.31 -11.02
N GLY A 207 15.06 14.28 -10.24
CA GLY A 207 14.15 13.63 -9.29
C GLY A 207 13.20 12.59 -9.90
N GLY A 208 13.31 12.29 -11.19
CA GLY A 208 12.52 11.27 -11.87
C GLY A 208 12.94 9.85 -11.48
N THR A 209 11.97 8.94 -11.33
CA THR A 209 12.24 7.53 -11.02
C THR A 209 12.82 6.80 -12.22
N VAL A 210 13.98 6.17 -12.05
CA VAL A 210 14.68 5.39 -13.08
C VAL A 210 15.12 4.04 -12.53
N LEU A 211 15.37 3.07 -13.40
CA LEU A 211 16.02 1.82 -13.01
C LEU A 211 17.50 2.07 -12.70
N LEU A 212 18.07 1.30 -11.78
CA LEU A 212 19.49 1.44 -11.44
C LEU A 212 20.38 1.00 -12.60
N ALA A 213 21.43 1.77 -12.89
CA ALA A 213 22.44 1.40 -13.90
C ALA A 213 23.18 0.11 -13.54
N ASP A 214 23.14 -0.30 -12.27
CA ASP A 214 23.72 -1.56 -11.78
C ASP A 214 23.20 -2.79 -12.52
N TRP A 215 21.97 -2.74 -13.07
CA TRP A 215 21.40 -3.82 -13.88
C TRP A 215 22.19 -4.09 -15.16
N ASP A 216 22.95 -3.11 -15.68
CA ASP A 216 23.74 -3.28 -16.90
C ASP A 216 25.07 -4.06 -16.66
N TYR A 217 25.45 -4.30 -15.41
CA TYR A 217 26.58 -5.15 -15.04
C TYR A 217 26.21 -6.64 -14.93
N ILE A 218 24.92 -6.98 -15.06
CA ILE A 218 24.40 -8.33 -14.89
C ILE A 218 23.98 -8.86 -16.26
N ALA A 219 24.60 -9.96 -16.70
CA ALA A 219 24.17 -10.66 -17.90
C ALA A 219 22.81 -11.32 -17.61
N LEU A 220 21.73 -10.84 -18.24
CA LEU A 220 20.35 -11.29 -17.99
C LEU A 220 19.70 -12.05 -19.16
N ASP A 221 20.20 -11.89 -20.39
CA ASP A 221 19.61 -12.53 -21.57
C ASP A 221 19.70 -14.06 -21.46
N GLY A 222 18.54 -14.74 -21.47
CA GLY A 222 18.44 -16.19 -21.31
C GLY A 222 18.80 -16.72 -19.91
N ARG A 223 19.10 -15.86 -18.94
CA ARG A 223 19.52 -16.27 -17.60
C ARG A 223 18.35 -16.69 -16.74
N ALA A 224 18.49 -17.81 -16.03
CA ALA A 224 17.57 -18.18 -14.96
C ALA A 224 17.69 -17.22 -13.77
N VAL A 225 16.58 -16.59 -13.36
CA VAL A 225 16.55 -15.64 -12.24
C VAL A 225 15.47 -16.06 -11.24
N HIS A 226 15.87 -16.24 -9.98
CA HIS A 226 14.98 -16.59 -8.86
C HIS A 226 14.79 -15.37 -7.96
N LEU A 227 13.56 -14.87 -7.88
CA LEU A 227 13.18 -13.80 -6.95
C LEU A 227 12.71 -14.42 -5.64
N VAL A 228 13.43 -14.17 -4.54
CA VAL A 228 13.10 -14.69 -3.20
C VAL A 228 13.02 -13.54 -2.19
N PHE A 229 11.82 -13.02 -2.01
CA PHE A 229 11.52 -12.03 -0.95
C PHE A 229 11.07 -12.76 0.32
N ASP A 230 11.02 -12.03 1.42
CA ASP A 230 10.51 -12.58 2.68
C ASP A 230 9.05 -13.04 2.53
N SER A 231 8.63 -13.95 3.41
CA SER A 231 7.30 -14.58 3.30
C SER A 231 6.10 -13.62 3.36
N ASP A 232 6.30 -12.37 3.84
CA ASP A 232 5.26 -11.33 3.89
C ASP A 232 4.95 -10.68 2.52
N VAL A 233 5.60 -11.13 1.45
CA VAL A 233 5.37 -10.68 0.06
C VAL A 233 3.91 -10.86 -0.39
N LEU A 234 3.24 -11.93 0.07
CA LEU A 234 1.85 -12.22 -0.28
C LEU A 234 0.85 -11.39 0.52
N GLU A 235 1.22 -10.95 1.72
CA GLU A 235 0.34 -10.22 2.63
C GLU A 235 0.28 -8.72 2.32
N LYS A 236 1.37 -8.16 1.78
CA LYS A 236 1.53 -6.70 1.57
C LYS A 236 1.38 -6.34 0.09
N PRO A 237 0.28 -5.68 -0.31
CA PRO A 237 0.06 -5.31 -1.73
C PRO A 237 1.21 -4.50 -2.33
N SER A 238 1.82 -3.59 -1.57
CA SER A 238 2.94 -2.78 -2.04
C SER A 238 4.21 -3.59 -2.31
N VAL A 239 4.42 -4.68 -1.56
CA VAL A 239 5.55 -5.60 -1.74
C VAL A 239 5.33 -6.46 -2.98
N ARG A 240 4.10 -6.98 -3.16
CA ARG A 240 3.72 -7.70 -4.39
C ARG A 240 3.88 -6.84 -5.64
N GLN A 241 3.44 -5.58 -5.59
CA GLN A 241 3.63 -4.64 -6.70
C GLN A 241 5.11 -4.41 -7.04
N ALA A 242 5.98 -4.33 -6.02
CA ALA A 242 7.42 -4.18 -6.21
C ALA A 242 8.01 -5.41 -6.91
N LEU A 243 7.64 -6.60 -6.43
CA LEU A 243 8.03 -7.90 -6.99
C LEU A 243 7.59 -8.04 -8.45
N ASP A 244 6.30 -7.82 -8.74
CA ASP A 244 5.75 -7.90 -10.09
C ASP A 244 6.47 -6.92 -11.04
N ARG A 245 6.73 -5.69 -10.58
CA ARG A 245 7.44 -4.67 -11.37
C ARG A 245 8.89 -5.04 -11.65
N LEU A 246 9.57 -5.67 -10.70
CA LEU A 246 10.93 -6.17 -10.88
C LEU A 246 10.96 -7.37 -11.83
N ALA A 247 10.07 -8.34 -11.65
CA ALA A 247 9.94 -9.51 -12.53
C ALA A 247 9.73 -9.09 -13.99
N GLU A 248 8.80 -8.15 -14.21
CA GLU A 248 8.52 -7.57 -15.52
C GLU A 248 9.76 -6.91 -16.15
N HIS A 249 10.52 -6.14 -15.37
CA HIS A 249 11.76 -5.53 -15.86
C HIS A 249 12.81 -6.58 -16.29
N LEU A 250 13.00 -7.62 -15.49
CA LEU A 250 13.95 -8.69 -15.77
C LEU A 250 13.52 -9.50 -17.01
N GLN A 251 12.21 -9.77 -17.16
CA GLN A 251 11.65 -10.41 -18.35
C GLN A 251 11.85 -9.56 -19.61
N ARG A 252 11.72 -8.22 -19.54
CA ARG A 252 12.06 -7.33 -20.67
C ARG A 252 13.54 -7.43 -21.07
N LYS A 253 14.42 -7.73 -20.12
CA LYS A 253 15.85 -8.03 -20.36
C LYS A 253 16.09 -9.50 -20.75
N LYS A 254 15.02 -10.24 -21.08
CA LYS A 254 14.97 -11.65 -21.53
C LYS A 254 15.43 -12.69 -20.49
N ALA A 255 15.37 -12.36 -19.20
CA ALA A 255 15.62 -13.35 -18.15
C ALA A 255 14.44 -14.32 -18.00
N HIS A 256 14.75 -15.58 -17.68
CA HIS A 256 13.78 -16.59 -17.27
C HIS A 256 13.51 -16.46 -15.77
N VAL A 257 12.53 -15.63 -15.43
CA VAL A 257 12.21 -15.30 -14.05
C VAL A 257 11.31 -16.36 -13.43
N SER A 258 11.61 -16.78 -12.20
CA SER A 258 10.73 -17.53 -11.31
C SER A 258 10.67 -16.84 -9.95
N ILE A 259 9.57 -17.04 -9.23
CA ILE A 259 9.33 -16.47 -7.91
C ILE A 259 9.33 -17.62 -6.91
N VAL A 260 10.11 -17.45 -5.85
CA VAL A 260 10.25 -18.42 -4.75
C VAL A 260 9.42 -17.91 -3.58
N TYR A 261 8.34 -18.61 -3.27
CA TYR A 261 7.45 -18.28 -2.15
C TYR A 261 7.85 -19.07 -0.92
N LEU A 262 8.44 -18.39 0.08
CA LEU A 262 8.85 -19.02 1.32
C LEU A 262 7.62 -19.37 2.18
N PRO A 263 7.55 -20.60 2.75
CA PRO A 263 6.48 -20.97 3.67
C PRO A 263 6.56 -20.15 4.96
N SER A 264 5.39 -19.81 5.51
CA SER A 264 5.25 -18.96 6.69
C SER A 264 4.44 -19.68 7.78
N PRO A 265 5.01 -20.70 8.45
CA PRO A 265 4.29 -21.41 9.51
C PRO A 265 3.88 -20.42 10.61
N ASN A 266 2.59 -20.46 10.98
CA ASN A 266 2.00 -19.59 12.01
C ASN A 266 2.07 -18.08 11.73
N GLY A 267 2.18 -17.67 10.46
CA GLY A 267 2.24 -16.24 10.08
C GLY A 267 3.52 -15.53 10.52
N GLN A 268 4.57 -16.28 10.91
CA GLN A 268 5.87 -15.69 11.21
C GLN A 268 6.61 -15.32 9.94
N LYS A 269 7.13 -14.10 9.88
CA LYS A 269 7.94 -13.64 8.75
C LYS A 269 9.24 -14.46 8.66
N VAL A 270 9.44 -15.15 7.54
CA VAL A 270 10.63 -15.98 7.24
C VAL A 270 11.42 -15.34 6.11
N GLY A 271 12.71 -15.08 6.35
CA GLY A 271 13.67 -14.74 5.30
C GLY A 271 14.34 -15.99 4.70
N VAL A 272 14.97 -15.84 3.54
CA VAL A 272 15.72 -16.95 2.93
C VAL A 272 16.94 -17.38 3.76
N ASP A 273 17.54 -16.45 4.53
CA ASP A 273 18.57 -16.77 5.51
C ASP A 273 18.01 -17.65 6.64
N ASP A 274 16.83 -17.33 7.17
CA ASP A 274 16.17 -18.15 8.19
C ASP A 274 15.80 -19.55 7.65
N TYR A 275 15.31 -19.61 6.41
CA TYR A 275 14.89 -20.86 5.76
C TYR A 275 16.07 -21.82 5.56
N LEU A 276 17.22 -21.31 5.09
CA LEU A 276 18.42 -22.10 4.81
C LEU A 276 19.13 -22.63 6.06
N LEU A 277 18.78 -22.16 7.26
CA LEU A 277 19.26 -22.76 8.52
C LEU A 277 18.77 -24.20 8.72
N THR A 278 17.63 -24.55 8.13
CA THR A 278 16.95 -25.84 8.35
C THR A 278 16.63 -26.60 7.07
N HIS A 279 16.81 -25.99 5.91
CA HIS A 279 16.47 -26.56 4.60
C HIS A 279 17.65 -26.49 3.62
N SER A 280 17.64 -27.36 2.62
CA SER A 280 18.66 -27.37 1.58
C SER A 280 18.36 -26.37 0.44
N VAL A 281 19.37 -26.10 -0.39
CA VAL A 281 19.19 -25.37 -1.65
C VAL A 281 18.20 -26.08 -2.59
N GLY A 282 18.16 -27.42 -2.55
CA GLY A 282 17.22 -28.20 -3.35
C GLY A 282 15.77 -27.92 -2.94
N ASP A 283 15.50 -27.86 -1.64
CA ASP A 283 14.17 -27.52 -1.10
C ASP A 283 13.77 -26.10 -1.50
N LEU A 284 14.71 -25.14 -1.40
CA LEU A 284 14.49 -23.76 -1.82
C LEU A 284 14.16 -23.66 -3.32
N LEU A 285 14.88 -24.42 -4.16
CA LEU A 285 14.62 -24.45 -5.60
C LEU A 285 13.28 -25.11 -5.94
N ALA A 286 12.85 -26.11 -5.16
CA ALA A 286 11.55 -26.76 -5.34
C ALA A 286 10.36 -25.81 -5.11
N LEU A 287 10.57 -24.71 -4.37
CA LEU A 287 9.57 -23.65 -4.17
C LEU A 287 9.49 -22.67 -5.36
N ALA A 288 10.42 -22.72 -6.32
CA ALA A 288 10.44 -21.83 -7.47
C ALA A 288 9.25 -22.11 -8.38
N SER A 289 8.34 -21.15 -8.49
CA SER A 289 7.19 -21.19 -9.38
C SER A 289 7.34 -20.16 -10.49
N ALA A 290 6.81 -20.43 -11.68
CA ALA A 290 6.69 -19.40 -12.70
C ALA A 290 5.90 -18.20 -12.14
N PRO A 291 6.20 -16.95 -12.54
CA PRO A 291 5.50 -15.76 -12.06
C PRO A 291 4.01 -15.92 -12.32
N GLN A 292 3.21 -16.02 -11.25
CA GLN A 292 1.77 -16.07 -11.41
C GLN A 292 1.29 -14.70 -11.89
N PRO A 293 0.66 -14.60 -13.07
CA PRO A 293 0.01 -13.35 -13.46
C PRO A 293 -1.01 -12.99 -12.37
N GLN A 294 -1.16 -11.70 -12.09
CA GLN A 294 -2.22 -11.25 -11.19
C GLN A 294 -3.55 -11.86 -11.63
N PRO A 295 -4.41 -12.33 -10.71
CA PRO A 295 -5.79 -12.64 -11.04
C PRO A 295 -6.44 -11.34 -11.52
N GLN A 296 -6.39 -11.11 -12.82
CA GLN A 296 -7.06 -9.98 -13.42
C GLN A 296 -8.52 -10.37 -13.51
N ALA A 297 -9.40 -9.56 -12.93
CA ALA A 297 -10.83 -9.72 -13.18
C ALA A 297 -11.02 -9.86 -14.69
N ALA A 298 -11.69 -10.94 -15.12
CA ALA A 298 -11.95 -11.16 -16.52
C ALA A 298 -12.55 -9.86 -17.08
N LYS A 299 -12.01 -9.38 -18.20
CA LYS A 299 -12.59 -8.23 -18.88
C LYS A 299 -14.08 -8.56 -19.08
N PRO A 300 -15.01 -7.62 -18.78
CA PRO A 300 -16.41 -7.88 -18.99
C PRO A 300 -16.61 -8.31 -20.45
N ILE A 301 -17.41 -9.36 -20.65
CA ILE A 301 -17.85 -9.73 -21.98
C ILE A 301 -18.77 -8.60 -22.43
N VAL A 302 -18.39 -7.91 -23.50
CA VAL A 302 -19.16 -6.82 -24.08
C VAL A 302 -19.91 -7.40 -25.28
N GLU A 303 -21.23 -7.50 -25.15
CA GLU A 303 -22.13 -7.85 -26.24
C GLU A 303 -22.94 -6.62 -26.61
N LEU A 304 -23.06 -6.36 -27.91
CA LEU A 304 -23.94 -5.32 -28.42
C LEU A 304 -25.37 -5.87 -28.38
N LEU A 305 -26.28 -5.15 -27.70
CA LEU A 305 -27.70 -5.45 -27.78
C LEU A 305 -28.25 -4.95 -29.13
N ASP A 306 -29.11 -5.74 -29.77
CA ASP A 306 -29.79 -5.35 -31.01
C ASP A 306 -30.70 -4.12 -30.80
N GLU A 307 -31.28 -4.01 -29.61
CA GLU A 307 -32.13 -2.89 -29.21
C GLU A 307 -31.76 -2.40 -27.81
N PRO A 308 -31.86 -1.07 -27.54
CA PRO A 308 -31.66 -0.55 -26.20
C PRO A 308 -32.74 -1.09 -25.25
N PRO A 309 -32.40 -1.35 -23.96
CA PRO A 309 -33.41 -1.69 -22.96
C PRO A 309 -34.52 -0.64 -22.90
N PRO A 310 -35.77 -1.05 -22.65
CA PRO A 310 -36.88 -0.11 -22.53
C PRO A 310 -36.63 0.84 -21.36
N ALA A 311 -36.74 2.14 -21.63
CA ALA A 311 -36.39 3.18 -20.66
C ALA A 311 -37.49 4.22 -20.48
N LEU A 312 -37.77 4.55 -19.23
CA LEU A 312 -38.57 5.70 -18.82
C LEU A 312 -37.69 6.95 -18.92
N THR A 313 -37.85 7.69 -20.02
CA THR A 313 -37.05 8.89 -20.35
C THR A 313 -37.79 10.19 -20.09
N ARG A 314 -39.10 10.11 -19.84
CA ARG A 314 -39.99 11.24 -19.56
C ARG A 314 -40.72 11.04 -18.25
N PRO A 315 -41.09 12.13 -17.54
CA PRO A 315 -41.86 12.04 -16.30
C PRO A 315 -43.22 11.34 -16.45
N LEU A 316 -43.79 11.28 -17.65
CA LEU A 316 -44.97 10.50 -17.98
C LEU A 316 -44.75 9.83 -19.34
N GLN A 317 -44.88 8.52 -19.42
CA GLN A 317 -44.60 7.76 -20.65
C GLN A 317 -45.43 6.47 -20.72
N LEU A 318 -45.86 6.11 -21.93
CA LEU A 318 -46.45 4.81 -22.23
C LEU A 318 -45.35 3.86 -22.71
N ILE A 319 -45.19 2.72 -22.06
CA ILE A 319 -44.21 1.68 -22.42
C ILE A 319 -44.89 0.31 -22.25
N GLY A 320 -44.81 -0.56 -23.26
CA GLY A 320 -45.35 -1.92 -23.14
C GLY A 320 -46.84 -2.02 -22.80
N GLY A 321 -47.64 -1.02 -23.17
CA GLY A 321 -49.08 -0.98 -22.86
C GLY A 321 -49.46 -0.36 -21.50
N HIS A 322 -48.48 -0.02 -20.67
CA HIS A 322 -48.69 0.63 -19.37
C HIS A 322 -48.28 2.10 -19.39
N ALA A 323 -49.03 2.94 -18.69
CA ALA A 323 -48.62 4.32 -18.39
C ALA A 323 -47.81 4.37 -17.10
N TYR A 324 -46.65 5.01 -17.16
CA TYR A 324 -45.75 5.20 -16.04
C TYR A 324 -45.59 6.69 -15.75
N ALA A 325 -45.71 7.06 -14.48
CA ALA A 325 -45.54 8.42 -13.98
C ALA A 325 -44.42 8.46 -12.93
N ALA A 326 -43.38 9.25 -13.20
CA ALA A 326 -42.33 9.54 -12.24
C ALA A 326 -42.81 10.58 -11.22
N ALA A 327 -42.59 10.31 -9.93
CA ALA A 327 -42.95 11.16 -8.81
C ALA A 327 -41.76 11.37 -7.86
N TRP A 328 -41.42 12.63 -7.58
CA TRP A 328 -40.35 12.98 -6.65
C TRP A 328 -40.96 13.36 -5.31
N LEU A 329 -41.08 12.37 -4.43
CA LEU A 329 -41.77 12.50 -3.16
C LEU A 329 -40.80 12.79 -2.02
N TRP A 330 -41.25 13.59 -1.06
CA TRP A 330 -40.54 13.77 0.20
C TRP A 330 -40.81 12.58 1.12
N CYS A 331 -39.74 11.95 1.56
CA CYS A 331 -39.72 10.76 2.41
C CYS A 331 -38.99 11.05 3.72
N LYS A 332 -39.34 10.31 4.76
CA LYS A 332 -38.60 10.27 6.03
C LYS A 332 -37.71 9.04 6.00
N GLU A 333 -36.40 9.26 5.96
CA GLU A 333 -35.39 8.21 6.02
C GLU A 333 -34.95 8.03 7.47
N THR A 334 -34.95 6.78 7.92
CA THR A 334 -34.37 6.39 9.22
C THR A 334 -33.18 5.48 8.94
N ARG A 335 -31.98 5.90 9.35
CA ARG A 335 -30.76 5.10 9.25
C ARG A 335 -30.37 4.61 10.63
N THR A 336 -30.31 3.29 10.77
CA THR A 336 -29.92 2.60 12.01
C THR A 336 -28.47 2.15 11.98
N GLU A 337 -27.80 2.23 10.83
CA GLU A 337 -26.44 1.73 10.64
C GLU A 337 -25.66 2.63 9.65
N ARG A 338 -24.33 2.65 9.76
CA ARG A 338 -23.42 3.33 8.83
C ARG A 338 -22.24 2.44 8.46
N TRP A 339 -21.76 2.55 7.23
CA TRP A 339 -20.45 2.00 6.85
C TRP A 339 -19.33 2.92 7.35
N ASN A 340 -18.30 2.34 7.98
CA ASN A 340 -17.10 3.06 8.37
C ASN A 340 -15.93 2.69 7.44
N GLU A 341 -15.56 3.62 6.57
CA GLU A 341 -14.48 3.45 5.58
C GLU A 341 -13.10 3.17 6.21
N LYS A 342 -12.88 3.60 7.46
CA LYS A 342 -11.59 3.42 8.15
C LYS A 342 -11.45 2.03 8.77
N THR A 343 -12.56 1.47 9.23
CA THR A 343 -12.58 0.15 9.90
C THR A 343 -13.06 -0.96 8.97
N GLY A 344 -13.69 -0.62 7.85
CA GLY A 344 -14.28 -1.57 6.91
C GLY A 344 -15.44 -2.36 7.50
N LYS A 345 -16.17 -1.77 8.47
CA LYS A 345 -17.28 -2.42 9.19
C LYS A 345 -18.54 -1.56 9.20
N VAL A 346 -19.68 -2.23 9.34
CA VAL A 346 -20.98 -1.60 9.61
C VAL A 346 -21.09 -1.30 11.10
N GLU A 347 -21.40 -0.06 11.46
CA GLU A 347 -21.58 0.42 12.82
C GLU A 347 -23.04 0.81 13.06
N ALA A 348 -23.63 0.33 14.15
CA ALA A 348 -24.98 0.72 14.57
C ALA A 348 -25.01 2.20 15.04
N LEU A 349 -26.08 2.91 14.68
CA LEU A 349 -26.38 4.28 15.07
C LEU A 349 -27.41 4.28 16.19
N ASP A 350 -26.99 4.71 17.39
CA ASP A 350 -27.88 4.92 18.54
C ASP A 350 -27.70 6.35 19.09
N PRO A 351 -28.68 7.26 18.93
CA PRO A 351 -29.99 7.04 18.32
C PRO A 351 -29.94 6.92 16.78
N PRO A 352 -30.95 6.29 16.14
CA PRO A 352 -31.08 6.28 14.69
C PRO A 352 -31.14 7.69 14.11
N VAL A 353 -30.47 7.89 12.97
CA VAL A 353 -30.47 9.19 12.29
C VAL A 353 -31.70 9.28 11.40
N VAL A 354 -32.53 10.28 11.66
CA VAL A 354 -33.77 10.54 10.92
C VAL A 354 -33.61 11.80 10.09
N ALA A 355 -33.82 11.72 8.77
CA ALA A 355 -33.73 12.84 7.86
C ALA A 355 -34.89 12.86 6.87
N THR A 356 -35.27 14.04 6.38
CA THR A 356 -36.17 14.17 5.23
C THR A 356 -35.35 14.21 3.95
N ALA A 357 -35.75 13.42 2.96
CA ALA A 357 -35.07 13.34 1.68
C ALA A 357 -36.09 13.29 0.54
N ARG A 358 -35.67 13.77 -0.63
CA ARG A 358 -36.48 13.68 -1.84
C ARG A 358 -36.08 12.43 -2.61
N ARG A 359 -37.04 11.55 -2.87
CA ARG A 359 -36.82 10.28 -3.58
C ARG A 359 -37.71 10.18 -4.81
N LEU A 360 -37.17 9.56 -5.86
CA LEU A 360 -37.90 9.26 -7.07
C LEU A 360 -38.66 7.94 -6.89
N PHE A 361 -39.91 7.93 -7.31
CA PHE A 361 -40.76 6.75 -7.43
C PHE A 361 -41.34 6.72 -8.84
N VAL A 362 -41.66 5.52 -9.33
CA VAL A 362 -42.42 5.34 -10.57
C VAL A 362 -43.77 4.74 -10.20
N VAL A 363 -44.85 5.36 -10.64
CA VAL A 363 -46.23 4.89 -10.42
C VAL A 363 -46.76 4.38 -11.75
N ARG A 364 -47.21 3.13 -11.79
CA ARG A 364 -47.85 2.52 -12.97
C ARG A 364 -49.37 2.73 -12.92
N ASP A 365 -50.04 2.66 -14.06
CA ASP A 365 -51.48 2.94 -14.22
C ASP A 365 -52.42 2.02 -13.43
N ASP A 366 -51.98 0.79 -13.14
CA ASP A 366 -52.65 -0.13 -12.22
C ASP A 366 -52.50 0.25 -10.74
N GLY A 367 -51.62 1.20 -10.42
CA GLY A 367 -51.42 1.76 -9.09
C GLY A 367 -50.22 1.20 -8.34
N GLU A 368 -49.45 0.30 -8.94
CA GLU A 368 -48.18 -0.16 -8.37
C GLU A 368 -47.15 0.98 -8.30
N VAL A 369 -46.36 1.00 -7.23
CA VAL A 369 -45.33 2.00 -6.98
C VAL A 369 -43.97 1.34 -6.83
N PHE A 370 -43.02 1.77 -7.66
CA PHE A 370 -41.67 1.27 -7.73
C PHE A 370 -40.67 2.28 -7.15
N GLY A 371 -39.71 1.80 -6.37
CA GLY A 371 -38.62 2.59 -5.83
C GLY A 371 -38.15 2.09 -4.47
N GLU A 372 -37.04 2.65 -4.00
CA GLU A 372 -36.43 2.28 -2.71
C GLU A 372 -37.43 2.53 -1.56
N GLY A 373 -37.92 1.46 -0.93
CA GLY A 373 -38.93 1.51 0.13
C GLY A 373 -40.39 1.62 -0.34
N ALA A 374 -40.68 1.35 -1.62
CA ALA A 374 -42.02 1.27 -2.19
C ALA A 374 -42.63 -0.15 -2.08
N ASP A 375 -43.68 -0.43 -2.87
CA ASP A 375 -44.27 -1.79 -2.97
C ASP A 375 -43.32 -2.76 -3.68
N HIS A 376 -42.62 -2.26 -4.70
CA HIS A 376 -41.71 -3.00 -5.57
C HIS A 376 -40.37 -2.27 -5.67
N ASP A 377 -39.27 -2.99 -5.75
CA ASP A 377 -37.94 -2.39 -5.96
C ASP A 377 -37.68 -2.09 -7.45
N TRP A 378 -36.61 -1.35 -7.74
CA TRP A 378 -36.21 -0.99 -9.10
C TRP A 378 -35.98 -2.20 -10.02
N ALA A 379 -35.49 -3.32 -9.48
CA ALA A 379 -35.27 -4.54 -10.25
C ALA A 379 -36.57 -5.13 -10.82
N GLU A 380 -37.70 -4.92 -10.14
CA GLU A 380 -39.02 -5.42 -10.55
C GLU A 380 -39.70 -4.54 -11.59
N LEU A 381 -39.27 -3.28 -11.73
CA LEU A 381 -39.83 -2.35 -12.72
C LEU A 381 -39.57 -2.82 -14.15
N GLY A 382 -38.43 -3.49 -14.39
CA GLY A 382 -38.05 -3.96 -15.73
C GLY A 382 -37.77 -2.85 -16.75
N LEU A 383 -37.62 -1.60 -16.28
CA LEU A 383 -37.31 -0.43 -17.10
C LEU A 383 -36.11 0.32 -16.53
N ASP A 384 -35.25 0.82 -17.41
CA ASP A 384 -34.26 1.82 -17.03
C ASP A 384 -34.96 3.16 -16.76
N VAL A 385 -34.62 3.85 -15.68
CA VAL A 385 -35.19 5.15 -15.34
C VAL A 385 -34.15 6.24 -15.55
N ASN A 386 -34.28 6.99 -16.65
CA ASN A 386 -33.34 8.04 -17.04
C ASN A 386 -34.10 9.33 -17.40
N ILE A 387 -34.49 10.08 -16.37
CA ILE A 387 -35.21 11.34 -16.53
C ILE A 387 -34.26 12.50 -16.18
N PRO A 388 -33.57 13.10 -17.16
CA PRO A 388 -32.48 14.05 -16.90
C PRO A 388 -32.96 15.36 -16.26
N ASN A 389 -34.21 15.76 -16.51
CA ASN A 389 -34.78 17.00 -16.02
C ASN A 389 -36.11 16.74 -15.29
N PRO A 390 -36.13 16.73 -13.95
CA PRO A 390 -37.38 16.63 -13.21
C PRO A 390 -38.28 17.86 -13.47
N PRO A 391 -39.61 17.71 -13.50
CA PRO A 391 -40.54 18.85 -13.56
C PRO A 391 -40.37 19.79 -12.37
N ARG A 392 -40.82 21.04 -12.54
CA ARG A 392 -40.92 22.01 -11.43
C ARG A 392 -41.80 21.47 -10.32
N ASP A 393 -41.51 21.82 -9.07
CA ASP A 393 -42.23 21.33 -7.89
C ASP A 393 -43.75 21.50 -7.96
N SER A 394 -44.23 22.61 -8.52
CA SER A 394 -45.67 22.88 -8.70
C SER A 394 -46.38 21.97 -9.71
N LYS A 395 -45.63 21.19 -10.49
CA LYS A 395 -46.12 20.27 -11.51
C LYS A 395 -45.90 18.80 -11.13
N LEU A 396 -45.36 18.54 -9.94
CA LEU A 396 -45.15 17.20 -9.47
C LEU A 396 -46.36 16.65 -8.77
N TRP A 397 -46.46 15.33 -8.77
CA TRP A 397 -47.51 14.64 -8.06
C TRP A 397 -47.28 14.75 -6.54
N ALA A 398 -48.27 15.27 -5.82
CA ALA A 398 -48.23 15.30 -4.37
C ALA A 398 -48.28 13.88 -3.78
N ALA A 399 -47.57 13.66 -2.66
CA ALA A 399 -47.55 12.35 -1.98
C ALA A 399 -48.96 11.86 -1.60
N GLN A 400 -49.88 12.78 -1.24
CA GLN A 400 -51.29 12.44 -0.98
C GLN A 400 -51.98 11.89 -2.23
N GLY A 401 -51.72 12.49 -3.40
CA GLY A 401 -52.26 12.04 -4.68
C GLY A 401 -51.74 10.67 -5.08
N VAL A 402 -50.43 10.43 -4.93
CA VAL A 402 -49.82 9.11 -5.17
C VAL A 402 -50.42 8.05 -4.25
N LYS A 403 -50.56 8.34 -2.94
CA LYS A 403 -51.19 7.42 -1.98
C LYS A 403 -52.65 7.10 -2.33
N ALA A 404 -53.43 8.09 -2.73
CA ALA A 404 -54.81 7.88 -3.16
C ALA A 404 -54.88 7.01 -4.43
N TYR A 405 -54.01 7.28 -5.41
CA TYR A 405 -53.93 6.51 -6.64
C TYR A 405 -53.52 5.05 -6.39
N ARG A 406 -52.51 4.83 -5.55
CA ARG A 406 -52.10 3.51 -5.06
C ARG A 406 -53.26 2.79 -4.35
N ALA A 407 -54.11 3.52 -3.61
CA ALA A 407 -55.30 2.96 -2.96
C ALA A 407 -56.50 2.73 -3.90
N GLY A 408 -56.31 2.82 -5.23
CA GLY A 408 -57.34 2.54 -6.23
C GLY A 408 -58.18 3.75 -6.65
N TYR A 409 -57.98 4.94 -6.06
CA TYR A 409 -58.65 6.14 -6.54
C TYR A 409 -58.19 6.49 -7.96
N ARG A 410 -59.13 6.78 -8.85
CA ARG A 410 -58.83 7.26 -10.21
C ARG A 410 -59.56 8.59 -10.43
N PRO A 411 -58.84 9.67 -10.77
CA PRO A 411 -59.48 10.96 -10.99
C PRO A 411 -60.37 10.91 -12.23
N ASP A 412 -61.53 11.57 -12.17
CA ASP A 412 -62.34 11.81 -13.36
C ASP A 412 -61.56 12.70 -14.34
N ALA A 413 -61.03 12.08 -15.40
CA ALA A 413 -60.21 12.73 -16.39
C ALA A 413 -60.96 13.86 -17.10
N LYS A 414 -62.27 13.68 -17.36
CA LYS A 414 -63.09 14.70 -18.03
C LYS A 414 -63.26 15.92 -17.14
N GLY A 415 -63.60 15.71 -15.87
CA GLY A 415 -63.72 16.79 -14.90
C GLY A 415 -62.40 17.49 -14.61
N ALA A 416 -61.28 16.76 -14.54
CA ALA A 416 -59.96 17.33 -14.34
C ALA A 416 -59.52 18.20 -15.53
N PHE A 417 -59.70 17.71 -16.76
CA PHE A 417 -59.40 18.47 -17.98
C PHE A 417 -60.26 19.72 -18.08
N ALA A 418 -61.57 19.63 -17.81
CA ALA A 418 -62.47 20.77 -17.83
C ALA A 418 -62.03 21.89 -16.86
N ARG A 419 -61.56 21.54 -15.65
CA ARG A 419 -61.04 22.53 -14.68
C ARG A 419 -59.71 23.13 -15.11
N LEU A 420 -58.85 22.36 -15.78
CA LEU A 420 -57.54 22.83 -16.25
C LEU A 420 -57.64 23.81 -17.42
N VAL A 421 -58.64 23.64 -18.30
CA VAL A 421 -58.86 24.50 -19.47
C VAL A 421 -59.76 25.70 -19.15
N ALA A 422 -60.49 25.66 -18.03
CA ALA A 422 -61.28 26.78 -17.53
C ALA A 422 -60.47 27.82 -16.71
N LEU A 423 -59.18 27.53 -16.45
CA LEU A 423 -58.18 28.43 -15.85
C LEU A 423 -57.34 29.06 -16.96
#